data_AF-A0A182R830-F1
#
_entry.id   AF-A0A182R830-F1
#
_cell.length_a   1.000
_cell.length_b   1.000
_cell.length_c   1.000
_cell.angle_alpha   90.00
_cell.angle_beta   90.00
_cell.angle_gamma   90.00
#
_symmetry.space_group_name_H-M   'P 1'
#
loop_
_entity.id
_entity.type
_entity.pdbx_description
1 polymer ?
#
loop_
_entity_poly.entity_id
_entity_poly.type
_entity_poly.pdbx_seq_one_letter_code
_entity_poly.pdbx_strand_id
1 'polypeptide(L)'
;MVRNELERDSKIVVPPLPGKAWKRQMPFRGDDGIFDENFIEERRKGLEQFINKIAGHPLAQNERCLHMFLQEAAIDKNYVPGKIRNT
;
A
#
# COMPACT_ATOMS: atom_id res chain seq x y z
N MET A 1 -1.50 -5.40 -1.92
CA MET A 1 -2.14 -5.26 -3.23
C MET A 1 -1.30 -4.30 -4.08
N VAL A 2 -1.38 -2.98 -3.88
CA VAL A 2 -0.63 -1.97 -4.68
C VAL A 2 0.86 -2.28 -4.87
N ARG A 3 1.61 -2.61 -3.80
CA ARG A 3 3.03 -3.00 -3.92
C ARG A 3 3.24 -4.17 -4.91
N ASN A 4 2.52 -5.26 -4.71
CA ASN A 4 2.69 -6.48 -5.51
C ASN A 4 2.26 -6.26 -6.97
N GLU A 5 1.25 -5.41 -7.19
CA GLU A 5 0.80 -5.02 -8.54
C GLU A 5 1.89 -4.22 -9.26
N LEU A 6 2.48 -3.21 -8.60
CA LEU A 6 3.54 -2.36 -9.17
C LEU A 6 4.86 -3.10 -9.39
N GLU A 7 5.22 -4.03 -8.49
CA GLU A 7 6.40 -4.90 -8.66
C GLU A 7 6.21 -5.86 -9.85
N ARG A 8 4.99 -6.37 -10.07
CA ARG A 8 4.67 -7.36 -11.12
C ARG A 8 4.60 -6.73 -12.52
N ASP A 9 3.86 -5.63 -12.67
CA ASP A 9 3.50 -5.12 -14.00
C ASP A 9 4.42 -3.99 -14.48
N SER A 10 5.08 -3.28 -13.58
CA SER A 10 5.76 -2.01 -13.93
C SER A 10 7.28 -2.03 -13.74
N LYS A 11 7.88 -3.12 -13.22
CA LYS A 11 9.31 -3.22 -12.87
C LYS A 11 9.81 -2.04 -12.00
N ILE A 12 8.93 -1.48 -11.16
CA ILE A 12 9.27 -0.35 -10.31
C ILE A 12 9.94 -0.87 -9.04
N VAL A 13 10.99 -0.16 -8.58
CA VAL A 13 11.57 -0.43 -7.26
C VAL A 13 10.60 0.11 -6.21
N VAL A 14 9.81 -0.80 -5.65
CA VAL A 14 8.82 -0.44 -4.63
C VAL A 14 9.50 -0.31 -3.26
N PRO A 15 9.39 0.83 -2.57
CA PRO A 15 9.95 0.98 -1.23
C PRO A 15 9.36 -0.05 -0.25
N PRO A 16 10.12 -0.46 0.77
CA PRO A 16 9.65 -1.45 1.72
C PRO A 16 8.40 -0.93 2.45
N LEU A 17 7.35 -1.74 2.49
CA LEU A 17 6.20 -1.49 3.35
C LEU A 17 6.62 -1.70 4.82
N PRO A 18 6.07 -0.92 5.77
CA PRO A 18 6.21 -1.24 7.19
C PRO A 18 5.74 -2.69 7.41
N GLY A 19 6.60 -3.50 8.02
CA GLY A 19 6.50 -4.96 8.01
C GLY A 19 5.16 -5.50 8.52
N LYS A 20 4.71 -6.63 7.95
CA LYS A 20 3.50 -7.31 8.43
C LYS A 20 3.70 -7.78 9.87
N ALA A 21 2.97 -7.17 10.81
CA ALA A 21 3.04 -7.47 12.23
C ALA A 21 2.29 -8.74 12.63
N TRP A 22 2.58 -9.87 11.97
CA TRP A 22 1.91 -11.15 12.22
C TRP A 22 2.01 -11.59 13.68
N LYS A 23 3.16 -11.34 14.32
CA LYS A 23 3.37 -11.62 15.75
C LYS A 23 2.48 -10.78 16.67
N ARG A 24 2.03 -9.60 16.22
CA ARG A 24 1.13 -8.70 16.98
C ARG A 24 -0.35 -9.06 16.82
N GLN A 25 -0.70 -9.97 15.91
CA GLN A 25 -2.07 -10.48 15.74
C GLN A 25 -2.38 -11.72 16.61
N MET A 26 -1.41 -12.23 17.36
CA MET A 26 -1.60 -13.44 18.17
C MET A 26 -2.50 -13.13 19.39
N PRO A 27 -3.49 -13.98 19.70
CA PRO A 27 -4.50 -13.72 20.74
C PRO A 27 -3.96 -13.83 22.19
N PHE A 28 -2.74 -14.32 22.40
CA PHE A 28 -2.16 -14.56 23.72
C PHE A 28 -1.09 -13.52 24.11
N ARG A 29 -1.32 -12.24 23.78
CA ARG A 29 -0.38 -11.16 24.09
C ARG A 29 -0.81 -10.43 25.37
N GLY A 30 0.18 -9.95 26.11
CA GLY A 30 -0.02 -9.07 27.27
C GLY A 30 -0.01 -7.57 26.93
N ASP A 31 0.03 -7.22 25.64
CA ASP A 31 -0.05 -5.84 25.14
C ASP A 31 -1.23 -5.69 24.17
N ASP A 32 -1.56 -4.45 23.80
CA ASP A 32 -2.68 -4.12 22.90
C ASP A 32 -2.42 -4.56 21.43
N GLY A 33 -1.29 -5.21 21.15
CA GLY A 33 -1.01 -5.86 19.88
C GLY A 33 -1.04 -4.91 18.67
N ILE A 34 -2.05 -5.08 17.80
CA ILE A 34 -2.29 -4.21 16.64
C ILE A 34 -3.02 -2.90 16.98
N PHE A 35 -3.59 -2.81 18.18
CA PHE A 35 -4.29 -1.64 18.70
C PHE A 35 -3.37 -0.72 19.52
N ASP A 36 -2.13 -1.14 19.75
CA ASP A 36 -1.08 -0.32 20.36
C ASP A 36 -0.88 1.00 19.58
N GLU A 37 -1.03 2.14 20.25
CA GLU A 37 -0.97 3.47 19.62
C GLU A 37 0.37 3.73 18.93
N ASN A 38 1.48 3.30 19.56
CA ASN A 38 2.82 3.44 18.98
C ASN A 38 2.94 2.66 17.66
N PHE A 39 2.39 1.44 17.63
CA PHE A 39 2.33 0.63 16.41
C PHE A 39 1.47 1.26 15.31
N ILE A 40 0.29 1.77 15.67
CA ILE A 40 -0.60 2.45 14.72
C ILE A 40 0.12 3.64 14.11
N GLU A 41 0.78 4.47 14.92
CA GLU A 41 1.46 5.68 14.46
C GLU A 41 2.70 5.37 13.62
N GLU A 42 3.53 4.39 14.01
CA GLU A 42 4.67 3.95 13.21
C GLU A 42 4.22 3.42 11.84
N ARG A 43 3.14 2.63 11.83
CA ARG A 43 2.56 2.11 10.60
C ARG A 43 1.96 3.22 9.75
N ARG A 44 1.27 4.19 10.34
CA ARG A 44 0.70 5.35 9.65
C ARG A 44 1.80 6.14 8.93
N LYS A 45 2.88 6.49 9.63
CA LYS A 45 4.04 7.19 9.05
C LYS A 45 4.70 6.38 7.93
N GLY A 46 4.90 5.08 8.13
CA GLY A 46 5.50 4.21 7.11
C GLY A 46 4.63 4.10 5.84
N LEU A 47 3.31 4.00 6.00
CA LEU A 47 2.37 3.96 4.88
C LEU A 47 2.28 5.30 4.15
N GLU A 48 2.31 6.41 4.87
CA GLU A 48 2.35 7.76 4.30
C GLU A 48 3.62 7.99 3.48
N GLN A 49 4.79 7.64 4.01
CA GLN A 49 6.05 7.71 3.27
C GLN A 49 6.05 6.81 2.03
N PHE A 50 5.49 5.60 2.15
CA PHE A 50 5.37 4.66 1.05
C PHE A 50 4.52 5.24 -0.08
N ILE A 51 3.32 5.72 0.22
CA ILE A 51 2.39 6.17 -0.81
C ILE A 51 2.87 7.45 -1.48
N ASN A 52 3.50 8.37 -0.73
CA ASN A 52 4.06 9.59 -1.29
C ASN A 52 5.20 9.29 -2.30
N LYS A 53 6.06 8.31 -2.00
CA LYS A 53 7.12 7.88 -2.93
C LYS A 53 6.55 7.21 -4.18
N ILE A 54 5.52 6.38 -4.03
CA ILE A 54 4.86 5.72 -5.16
C ILE A 54 4.10 6.72 -6.03
N ALA A 55 3.36 7.65 -5.43
CA ALA A 55 2.60 8.66 -6.16
C ALA A 55 3.49 9.64 -6.94
N GLY A 56 4.71 9.88 -6.46
CA GLY A 56 5.72 10.67 -7.17
C GLY A 56 6.45 9.92 -8.30
N HIS A 57 6.26 8.61 -8.46
CA HIS A 57 7.00 7.81 -9.43
C HIS A 57 6.34 7.86 -10.82
N PRO A 58 7.01 8.34 -11.89
CA PRO A 58 6.40 8.53 -13.21
C PRO A 58 5.75 7.27 -13.79
N LEU A 59 6.36 6.10 -13.59
CA LEU A 59 5.78 4.84 -14.07
C LEU A 59 4.55 4.40 -13.27
N ALA A 60 4.48 4.73 -11.98
CA ALA A 60 3.35 4.36 -11.12
C ALA A 60 2.15 5.28 -11.34
N GLN A 61 2.40 6.55 -11.67
CA GLN A 61 1.36 7.51 -12.07
C GLN A 61 0.56 7.02 -13.29
N ASN A 62 1.18 6.24 -14.16
CA ASN A 62 0.48 5.68 -15.31
C ASN A 62 -0.33 4.43 -14.97
N GLU A 63 -0.31 3.91 -13.74
CA GLU A 63 -0.99 2.66 -13.37
C GLU A 63 -2.40 2.89 -12.82
N ARG A 64 -3.38 2.17 -13.36
CA ARG A 64 -4.77 2.23 -12.89
C ARG A 64 -4.91 1.87 -11.41
N CYS A 65 -4.08 0.96 -10.92
CA CYS A 65 -4.11 0.51 -9.53
C CYS A 65 -3.78 1.62 -8.52
N LEU A 66 -2.92 2.57 -8.89
CA LEU A 66 -2.57 3.71 -8.04
C LEU A 66 -3.76 4.66 -7.91
N HIS A 67 -4.45 4.94 -9.02
CA HIS A 67 -5.61 5.83 -9.02
C HIS A 67 -6.79 5.21 -8.28
N MET A 68 -7.07 3.92 -8.49
CA MET A 68 -8.07 3.20 -7.72
C MET A 68 -7.77 3.28 -6.22
N PHE A 69 -6.51 3.12 -5.82
CA PHE A 69 -6.12 3.21 -4.41
C PHE A 69 -6.29 4.61 -3.79
N LEU A 70 -6.06 5.67 -4.56
CA LEU A 70 -6.07 7.05 -4.06
C LEU A 70 -7.44 7.75 -4.18
N GLN A 71 -8.23 7.39 -5.18
CA GLN A 71 -9.43 8.14 -5.58
C GLN A 71 -10.73 7.37 -5.32
N GLU A 72 -10.69 6.04 -5.32
CA GLU A 72 -11.90 5.24 -5.10
C GLU A 72 -12.06 4.87 -3.62
N ALA A 73 -13.28 4.98 -3.10
CA ALA A 73 -13.58 4.66 -1.70
C ALA A 73 -13.47 3.16 -1.38
N ALA A 74 -13.62 2.31 -2.39
CA ALA A 74 -13.50 0.87 -2.29
C ALA A 74 -12.61 0.34 -3.41
N ILE A 75 -11.73 -0.60 -3.08
CA ILE A 75 -10.82 -1.20 -4.05
C ILE A 75 -11.48 -2.43 -4.65
N ASP A 76 -11.75 -2.41 -5.96
CA ASP A 76 -12.19 -3.60 -6.69
C ASP A 76 -11.01 -4.56 -6.87
N LYS A 77 -11.12 -5.76 -6.29
CA LYS A 77 -10.10 -6.81 -6.40
C LYS A 77 -10.11 -7.51 -7.75
N ASN A 78 -11.21 -7.40 -8.50
CA ASN A 78 -11.39 -7.98 -9.83
C ASN A 78 -11.18 -6.96 -10.95
N TYR A 79 -10.62 -5.79 -10.62
CA TYR A 79 -10.37 -4.76 -11.60
C TYR A 79 -9.43 -5.26 -12.71
N VAL A 80 -9.60 -4.73 -13.92
CA VAL A 80 -8.72 -5.04 -15.04
C VAL A 80 -7.43 -4.23 -14.90
N PRO A 81 -6.25 -4.87 -14.73
CA PRO A 81 -4.97 -4.18 -14.68
C PRO A 81 -4.70 -3.43 -15.99
N GLY A 82 -4.00 -2.30 -15.91
CA GLY A 82 -3.66 -1.53 -17.09
C GLY A 82 -3.28 -0.09 -16.78
N LYS A 83 -2.89 0.62 -17.85
CA LYS A 83 -2.51 2.02 -17.76
C LYS A 83 -3.72 2.95 -17.70
N ILE A 84 -3.58 4.09 -17.05
CA ILE A 84 -4.51 5.21 -17.17
C ILE A 84 -4.54 5.65 -18.63
N ARG A 85 -5.72 5.66 -19.25
CA ARG A 85 -5.90 6.24 -20.59
C ARG A 85 -6.15 7.73 -20.42
N ASN A 86 -5.18 8.57 -20.80
CA ASN A 86 -5.44 10.00 -20.97
C ASN A 86 -6.30 10.14 -22.23
N THR A 87 -7.57 10.52 -22.06
CA THR A 87 -8.39 11.09 -23.13
C THR A 87 -7.92 12.49 -23.46
#